data_AF-A0AAN4ZQG3-F1
#
_entry.id   AF-A0AAN4ZQG3-F1
#
_cell.length_a   1.000
_cell.length_b   1.000
_cell.length_c   1.000
_cell.angle_alpha   90.00
_cell.angle_beta   90.00
_cell.angle_gamma   90.00
#
_symmetry.space_group_name_H-M   'P 1'
#
loop_
_entity.id
_entity.type
_entity.pdbx_description
1 polymer ?
#
loop_
_entity_poly.entity_id
_entity_poly.type
_entity_poly.pdbx_seq_one_letter_code
_entity_poly.pdbx_strand_id
1 'polypeptide(L)'
;TRSFAMSLHFLLLFFTIGATIGAHEIVREDFANYDAERTAALALYEPGPLKCYVKNATTGTVHLQLCQVERKSPFHRPVAEFPACMLIKGPTSTTHTCIKLPSIAVLDCSKTECLSRKHESLPFSTCCCTTTGCNYRMASRAPEETPDEE
;
A
#
# COMPACT_ATOMS: atom_id res chain seq x y z
N THR A 1 29.83 -62.70 10.44
CA THR A 1 30.36 -61.79 11.48
C THR A 1 30.81 -60.50 10.83
N ARG A 2 30.28 -59.36 11.31
CA ARG A 2 30.69 -57.96 11.09
C ARG A 2 30.61 -57.40 9.66
N SER A 3 30.15 -56.18 9.41
CA SER A 3 29.44 -55.17 10.18
C SER A 3 29.00 -54.14 9.14
N PHE A 4 27.70 -53.95 8.95
CA PHE A 4 27.15 -52.76 8.29
C PHE A 4 27.25 -51.61 9.29
N ALA A 5 28.24 -50.75 9.14
CA ALA A 5 28.37 -49.53 9.93
C ALA A 5 29.11 -48.45 9.12
N MET A 6 28.59 -48.10 7.95
CA MET A 6 28.97 -46.83 7.30
C MET A 6 27.94 -45.76 7.65
N SER A 7 28.25 -45.07 8.73
CA SER A 7 28.14 -43.62 8.89
C SER A 7 26.79 -42.97 8.55
N LEU A 8 25.81 -43.20 9.45
CA LEU A 8 24.61 -42.36 9.61
C LEU A 8 24.94 -40.89 9.99
N HIS A 9 26.20 -40.56 10.25
CA HIS A 9 26.65 -39.20 10.60
C HIS A 9 26.82 -38.27 9.39
N PHE A 10 27.01 -38.79 8.18
CA PHE A 10 27.18 -37.93 7.00
C PHE A 10 25.86 -37.36 6.46
N LEU A 11 24.74 -38.06 6.68
CA LEU A 11 23.40 -37.61 6.24
C LEU A 11 22.79 -36.51 7.13
N LEU A 12 23.22 -36.39 8.40
CA LEU A 12 22.71 -35.36 9.32
C LEU A 12 23.37 -33.98 9.12
N LEU A 13 24.55 -33.92 8.49
CA LEU A 13 25.23 -32.65 8.19
C LEU A 13 24.67 -31.93 6.96
N PHE A 14 24.14 -32.66 5.96
CA PHE A 14 23.52 -32.02 4.79
C PHE A 14 22.11 -31.50 5.06
N PHE A 15 21.34 -32.15 5.93
CA PHE A 15 20.01 -31.68 6.30
C PHE A 15 20.01 -30.44 7.20
N THR A 16 21.08 -30.22 7.98
CA THR A 16 21.20 -29.03 8.84
C THR A 16 21.66 -27.79 8.08
N ILE A 17 22.53 -27.95 7.07
CA ILE A 17 22.98 -26.82 6.23
C ILE A 17 21.88 -26.37 5.26
N GLY A 18 21.11 -27.30 4.68
CA GLY A 18 20.01 -26.97 3.75
C GLY A 18 18.87 -26.18 4.39
N ALA A 19 18.56 -26.44 5.66
CA ALA A 19 17.49 -25.76 6.38
C ALA A 19 17.85 -24.31 6.78
N THR A 20 19.13 -24.03 7.07
CA THR A 20 19.58 -22.67 7.40
C THR A 20 19.72 -21.77 6.18
N ILE A 21 20.09 -22.32 5.02
CA ILE A 21 20.22 -21.53 3.78
C ILE A 21 18.83 -21.14 3.25
N GLY A 22 17.87 -22.07 3.23
CA GLY A 22 16.50 -21.78 2.79
C GLY A 22 15.78 -20.73 3.65
N ALA A 23 15.96 -20.74 4.97
CA ALA A 23 15.36 -19.72 5.84
C ALA A 23 15.99 -18.33 5.67
N HIS A 24 17.29 -18.26 5.36
CA HIS A 24 17.98 -16.98 5.18
C HIS A 24 17.71 -16.36 3.80
N GLU A 25 17.42 -17.19 2.80
CA GLU A 25 17.09 -16.77 1.43
C GLU A 25 15.64 -16.26 1.33
N ILE A 26 14.68 -16.96 1.95
CA ILE A 26 13.27 -16.52 2.01
C ILE A 26 13.13 -15.19 2.76
N VAL A 27 13.82 -15.02 3.90
CA VAL A 27 13.79 -13.74 4.63
C VAL A 27 14.44 -12.63 3.80
N ARG A 28 15.51 -12.90 3.04
CA ARG A 28 16.18 -11.88 2.24
C ARG A 28 15.32 -11.39 1.06
N GLU A 29 14.55 -12.28 0.42
CA GLU A 29 13.61 -11.91 -0.65
C GLU A 29 12.44 -11.05 -0.13
N ASP A 30 11.87 -11.41 1.04
CA ASP A 30 10.78 -10.63 1.66
C ASP A 30 11.21 -9.20 2.03
N PHE A 31 12.44 -9.03 2.53
CA PHE A 31 12.99 -7.71 2.85
C PHE A 31 13.34 -6.89 1.60
N ALA A 32 13.88 -7.53 0.56
CA ALA A 32 14.20 -6.84 -0.70
C ALA A 32 12.93 -6.35 -1.42
N ASN A 33 11.87 -7.15 -1.40
CA ASN A 33 10.58 -6.77 -1.97
C ASN A 33 9.96 -5.59 -1.20
N TYR A 34 10.03 -5.62 0.13
CA TYR A 34 9.55 -4.53 0.98
C TYR A 34 10.26 -3.19 0.73
N ASP A 35 11.59 -3.20 0.56
CA ASP A 35 12.35 -1.99 0.23
C ASP A 35 12.05 -1.47 -1.18
N ALA A 36 11.80 -2.37 -2.15
CA ALA A 36 11.39 -2.01 -3.50
C ALA A 36 10.01 -1.32 -3.51
N GLU A 37 9.00 -1.91 -2.84
CA GLU A 37 7.67 -1.31 -2.70
C GLU A 37 7.72 0.06 -2.03
N ARG A 38 8.51 0.17 -0.95
CA ARG A 38 8.71 1.44 -0.24
C ARG A 38 9.32 2.50 -1.14
N THR A 39 10.32 2.13 -1.94
CA THR A 39 11.00 3.05 -2.89
C THR A 39 10.04 3.48 -3.99
N ALA A 40 9.27 2.55 -4.55
CA ALA A 40 8.24 2.84 -5.55
C ALA A 40 7.14 3.76 -4.98
N ALA A 41 6.70 3.52 -3.74
CA ALA A 41 5.70 4.37 -3.09
C ALA A 41 6.22 5.80 -2.90
N LEU A 42 7.48 5.97 -2.46
CA LEU A 42 8.11 7.29 -2.34
C LEU A 42 8.19 8.04 -3.68
N ALA A 43 8.39 7.33 -4.80
CA ALA A 43 8.48 7.94 -6.14
C ALA A 43 7.15 8.55 -6.64
N LEU A 44 6.03 8.21 -6.00
CA LEU A 44 4.72 8.80 -6.31
C LEU A 44 4.53 10.21 -5.76
N TYR A 45 5.34 10.62 -4.78
CA TYR A 45 5.17 11.90 -4.09
C TYR A 45 5.96 13.02 -4.76
N GLU A 46 5.36 14.21 -4.77
CA GLU A 46 6.08 15.45 -5.06
C GLU A 46 6.98 15.84 -3.88
N PRO A 47 8.04 16.64 -4.11
CA PRO A 47 8.84 17.18 -3.03
C PRO A 47 8.00 17.98 -2.04
N GLY A 48 8.05 17.60 -0.76
CA GLY A 48 7.34 18.28 0.33
C GLY A 48 6.21 17.44 0.92
N PRO A 49 5.56 17.94 1.98
CA PRO A 49 4.56 17.17 2.69
C PRO A 49 3.20 17.24 1.98
N LEU A 50 2.51 16.10 1.88
CA LEU A 50 1.20 16.00 1.26
C LEU A 50 0.16 16.84 2.01
N LYS A 51 -0.59 17.68 1.29
CA LYS A 51 -1.80 18.33 1.82
C LYS A 51 -3.04 17.80 1.12
N CYS A 52 -4.08 17.49 1.88
CA CYS A 52 -5.34 16.96 1.37
C CYS A 52 -6.49 17.88 1.75
N TYR A 53 -7.52 17.92 0.93
CA TYR A 53 -8.80 18.45 1.40
C TYR A 53 -9.33 17.50 2.47
N VAL A 54 -9.75 18.07 3.60
CA VAL A 54 -10.34 17.35 4.73
C VAL A 54 -11.65 18.04 5.09
N LYS A 55 -12.73 17.25 5.17
CA LYS A 55 -14.03 17.74 5.60
C LYS A 55 -14.14 17.63 7.11
N ASN A 56 -14.38 18.75 7.77
CA ASN A 56 -14.70 18.77 9.19
C ASN A 56 -16.08 18.14 9.41
N ALA A 57 -16.14 17.08 10.23
CA ALA A 57 -17.38 16.35 10.49
C ALA A 57 -18.43 17.18 11.26
N THR A 58 -17.99 18.16 12.05
CA THR A 58 -18.84 19.01 12.89
C THR A 58 -19.40 20.20 12.10
N THR A 59 -18.55 20.92 11.36
CA THR A 59 -18.95 22.14 10.64
C THR A 59 -19.35 21.87 9.19
N GLY A 60 -19.00 20.70 8.65
CA GLY A 60 -19.19 20.36 7.23
C GLY A 60 -18.24 21.11 6.28
N THR A 61 -17.38 21.99 6.79
CA THR A 61 -16.46 22.79 5.97
C THR A 61 -15.29 21.95 5.47
N VAL A 62 -14.83 22.25 4.26
CA VAL A 62 -13.71 21.56 3.63
C VAL A 62 -12.50 22.49 3.61
N HIS A 63 -11.38 22.03 4.14
CA HIS A 63 -10.13 22.80 4.20
C HIS A 63 -8.96 21.99 3.67
N LEU A 64 -8.00 22.66 3.05
CA LEU A 64 -6.73 22.05 2.68
C LEU A 64 -5.83 21.98 3.92
N GLN A 65 -5.55 20.77 4.39
CA GLN A 65 -4.75 20.54 5.59
C GLN A 65 -3.56 19.62 5.27
N LEU A 66 -2.46 19.83 5.98
CA LEU A 66 -1.34 18.91 5.99
C LEU A 66 -1.82 17.51 6.42
N CYS A 67 -1.47 16.48 5.65
CA CYS A 67 -1.81 15.10 5.96
C CYS A 67 -0.89 14.60 7.09
N GLN A 68 -1.09 15.15 8.29
CA GLN A 68 -0.42 14.73 9.52
C GLN A 68 -1.16 13.53 10.07
N VAL A 69 -0.57 12.35 9.91
CA VAL A 69 -1.18 11.15 10.44
C VAL A 69 -0.38 10.69 11.64
N GLU A 70 -0.94 10.94 12.83
CA GLU A 70 -0.33 10.57 14.12
C GLU A 70 0.11 9.10 14.08
N ARG A 71 1.37 8.84 14.47
CA ARG A 71 1.88 7.47 14.63
C ARG A 71 1.31 6.89 15.92
N LYS A 72 0.14 6.26 15.84
CA LYS A 72 -0.38 5.42 16.93
C LYS A 72 -0.11 3.95 16.61
N SER A 73 1.11 3.47 16.86
CA SER A 73 1.29 2.05 17.19
C SER A 73 2.62 1.80 17.91
N PRO A 74 2.58 1.35 19.18
CA PRO A 74 3.76 0.88 19.91
C PRO A 74 4.11 -0.58 19.62
N PHE A 75 3.26 -1.32 18.90
CA PHE A 75 3.46 -2.73 18.59
C PHE A 75 2.79 -3.01 17.27
N HIS A 76 3.52 -3.11 16.17
CA HIS A 76 3.24 -3.89 14.95
C HIS A 76 4.51 -3.74 14.07
N ARG A 77 4.85 -4.76 13.29
CA ARG A 77 5.99 -4.72 12.35
C ARG A 77 5.98 -3.40 11.59
N PRO A 78 7.15 -2.78 11.30
CA PRO A 78 7.18 -1.46 10.67
C PRO A 78 6.81 -1.61 9.19
N VAL A 79 5.53 -1.84 8.89
CA VAL A 79 4.98 -1.65 7.55
C VAL A 79 4.95 -0.14 7.33
N ALA A 80 5.69 0.32 6.34
CA ALA A 80 5.82 1.73 6.02
C ALA A 80 4.43 2.23 5.63
N GLU A 81 3.94 3.17 6.42
CA GLU A 81 2.67 3.83 6.18
C GLU A 81 2.92 5.12 5.42
N PHE A 82 2.15 5.31 4.36
CA PHE A 82 2.28 6.42 3.44
C PHE A 82 0.98 7.23 3.41
N PRO A 83 1.06 8.57 3.46
CA PRO A 83 -0.12 9.42 3.48
C PRO A 83 -0.77 9.47 2.09
N ALA A 84 -2.08 9.33 2.01
CA ALA A 84 -2.83 9.48 0.76
C ALA A 84 -4.06 10.38 0.98
N CYS A 85 -4.37 11.20 -0.03
CA CYS A 85 -5.62 11.94 -0.06
C CYS A 85 -6.72 11.04 -0.59
N MET A 86 -7.87 11.03 0.08
CA MET A 86 -9.01 10.20 -0.31
C MET A 86 -10.27 11.06 -0.42
N LEU A 87 -11.12 10.69 -1.37
CA LEU A 87 -12.47 11.23 -1.51
C LEU A 87 -13.45 10.07 -1.59
N ILE A 88 -14.45 10.10 -0.71
CA ILE A 88 -15.54 9.12 -0.66
C ILE A 88 -16.81 9.85 -1.07
N LYS A 89 -17.49 9.34 -2.09
CA LYS A 89 -18.76 9.87 -2.60
C LYS A 89 -19.84 8.82 -2.41
N GLY A 90 -20.73 9.06 -1.44
CA GLY A 90 -21.95 8.28 -1.25
C GLY A 90 -23.16 8.93 -1.94
N PRO A 91 -24.36 8.38 -1.73
CA PRO A 91 -25.58 8.87 -2.39
C PRO A 91 -25.98 10.28 -1.93
N THR A 92 -25.75 10.60 -0.66
CA THR A 92 -26.16 11.85 -0.02
C THR A 92 -25.00 12.65 0.58
N SER A 93 -23.78 12.11 0.52
CA SER A 93 -22.64 12.70 1.20
C SER A 93 -21.36 12.59 0.38
N THR A 94 -20.46 13.53 0.63
CA THR A 94 -19.12 13.55 0.09
C THR A 94 -18.18 13.88 1.24
N THR A 95 -17.15 13.03 1.41
CA THR A 95 -16.19 13.10 2.51
C THR A 95 -14.79 13.18 1.94
N HIS A 96 -14.12 14.29 2.21
CA HIS A 96 -12.72 14.50 1.88
C HIS A 96 -11.90 14.13 3.12
N THR A 97 -10.86 13.32 2.97
CA THR A 97 -10.05 12.88 4.10
C THR A 97 -8.60 12.61 3.70
N CYS A 98 -7.75 12.48 4.71
CA CYS A 98 -6.36 12.06 4.63
C CYS A 98 -6.25 10.73 5.39
N ILE A 99 -5.64 9.72 4.76
CA ILE A 99 -5.48 8.38 5.33
C ILE A 99 -4.03 7.93 5.26
N LYS A 100 -3.70 6.90 6.04
CA LYS A 100 -2.46 6.13 5.90
C LYS A 100 -2.77 4.82 5.21
N LEU A 101 -1.90 4.45 4.28
CA LEU A 101 -1.98 3.20 3.55
C LEU A 101 -0.60 2.52 3.58
N PRO A 102 -0.53 1.19 3.60
CA PRO A 102 0.73 0.48 3.38
C PRO A 102 1.27 0.76 1.97
N SER A 103 2.57 0.55 1.74
CA SER A 103 3.26 0.78 0.45
C SER A 103 2.44 0.26 -0.73
N ILE A 104 2.04 -1.02 -0.69
CA ILE A 104 1.31 -1.68 -1.76
C ILE A 104 -0.02 -1.02 -2.10
N ALA A 105 -0.75 -0.50 -1.09
CA ALA A 105 -2.04 0.15 -1.32
C ALA A 105 -1.86 1.59 -1.82
N VAL A 106 -0.75 2.26 -1.50
CA VAL A 106 -0.42 3.57 -2.09
C VAL A 106 0.00 3.45 -3.55
N LEU A 107 0.65 2.36 -3.93
CA LEU A 107 0.99 2.10 -5.34
C LEU A 107 -0.24 2.01 -6.25
N ASP A 108 -1.38 1.60 -5.70
CA ASP A 108 -2.67 1.61 -6.39
C ASP A 108 -3.31 3.00 -6.50
N CYS A 109 -2.84 3.99 -5.73
CA CYS A 109 -3.37 5.33 -5.80
C CYS A 109 -2.89 6.04 -7.06
N SER A 110 -3.76 6.88 -7.62
CA SER A 110 -3.38 7.72 -8.75
C SER A 110 -2.44 8.82 -8.28
N LYS A 111 -1.41 9.16 -9.07
CA LYS A 111 -0.48 10.21 -8.67
C LYS A 111 -1.18 11.57 -8.55
N THR A 112 -1.83 12.01 -9.62
CA THR A 112 -2.27 13.41 -9.78
C THR A 112 -3.76 13.62 -9.55
N GLU A 113 -4.61 12.70 -10.01
CA GLU A 113 -6.07 12.88 -10.01
C GLU A 113 -6.77 11.83 -9.17
N CYS A 114 -7.83 12.21 -8.45
CA CYS A 114 -8.63 11.27 -7.67
C CYS A 114 -9.61 10.52 -8.57
N LEU A 115 -9.16 9.38 -9.12
CA LEU A 115 -9.93 8.55 -10.06
C LEU A 115 -10.95 7.65 -9.34
N SER A 116 -12.21 7.77 -9.71
CA SER A 116 -13.33 7.02 -9.16
C SER A 116 -13.14 5.51 -9.30
N ARG A 117 -13.19 4.80 -8.18
CA ARG A 117 -13.34 3.36 -8.08
C ARG A 117 -14.74 3.08 -7.52
N LYS A 118 -15.58 2.40 -8.31
CA LYS A 118 -16.88 1.91 -7.87
C LYS A 118 -16.69 0.55 -7.20
N HIS A 119 -17.39 0.36 -6.10
CA HIS A 119 -17.47 -0.93 -5.43
C HIS A 119 -18.77 -1.60 -5.86
N GLU A 120 -18.71 -2.76 -6.48
CA GLU A 120 -19.90 -3.44 -7.04
C GLU A 120 -20.99 -3.67 -5.98
N SER A 121 -20.57 -3.90 -4.74
CA SER A 121 -21.43 -4.26 -3.62
C SER A 121 -21.84 -3.09 -2.73
N LEU A 122 -21.32 -1.87 -2.97
CA LEU A 122 -21.48 -0.74 -2.05
C LEU A 122 -21.99 0.51 -2.77
N PRO A 123 -22.91 1.28 -2.15
CA PRO A 123 -23.52 2.44 -2.77
C PRO A 123 -22.61 3.69 -2.71
N PHE A 124 -21.30 3.50 -2.74
CA PHE A 124 -20.34 4.60 -2.71
C PHE A 124 -19.18 4.34 -3.67
N SER A 125 -18.60 5.43 -4.17
CA SER A 125 -17.34 5.41 -4.89
C SER A 125 -16.23 6.00 -4.04
N THR A 126 -15.03 5.50 -4.23
CA THR A 126 -13.82 5.96 -3.54
C THR A 126 -12.75 6.30 -4.54
N CYS A 127 -11.89 7.26 -4.23
CA CYS A 127 -10.64 7.45 -4.95
C CYS A 127 -9.53 7.80 -3.98
N CYS A 128 -8.28 7.51 -4.36
CA CYS A 128 -7.10 7.92 -3.61
C CYS A 128 -6.03 8.47 -4.54
N CYS A 129 -5.24 9.43 -4.02
CA CYS A 129 -4.18 10.07 -4.77
C CYS A 129 -3.07 10.68 -3.88
N THR A 130 -1.90 10.96 -4.48
CA THR A 130 -0.66 11.32 -3.74
C THR A 130 -0.08 12.70 -4.06
N THR A 131 -0.73 13.50 -4.91
CA THR A 131 -0.39 14.92 -5.14
C THR A 131 -1.20 15.84 -4.22
N THR A 132 -0.60 16.96 -3.80
CA THR A 132 -1.28 17.94 -2.95
C THR A 132 -2.58 18.45 -3.56
N GLY A 133 -3.68 18.35 -2.82
CA GLY A 133 -5.00 18.84 -3.22
C GLY A 133 -5.71 17.98 -4.27
N CYS A 134 -5.17 16.82 -4.65
CA CYS A 134 -5.71 15.97 -5.72
C CYS A 134 -7.15 15.47 -5.44
N ASN A 135 -7.56 15.37 -4.18
CA ASN A 135 -8.89 14.91 -3.76
C ASN A 135 -9.97 16.01 -3.73
N TYR A 136 -9.76 17.14 -4.42
CA TYR A 136 -10.76 18.21 -4.50
C TYR A 136 -12.03 17.79 -5.26
N ARG A 137 -11.89 16.89 -6.24
CA ARG A 137 -13.01 16.29 -6.98
C ARG A 137 -12.66 14.86 -7.36
N MET A 138 -13.70 14.09 -7.64
CA MET A 138 -13.56 12.74 -8.18
C MET A 138 -13.71 12.79 -9.71
N ALA A 139 -12.71 12.31 -10.43
CA ALA A 139 -12.76 12.12 -11.88
C ALA A 139 -13.25 10.70 -12.21
N SER A 140 -13.99 10.52 -13.29
CA SER A 140 -14.29 9.18 -13.80
C SER A 140 -13.03 8.59 -14.42
N ARG A 141 -12.75 7.30 -14.20
CA ARG A 141 -11.83 6.58 -15.09
C ARG A 141 -12.40 6.65 -16.50
N ALA A 142 -11.57 7.01 -17.47
CA ALA A 142 -11.90 6.72 -18.87
C ALA A 142 -12.09 5.19 -18.99
N PRO A 143 -13.00 4.71 -19.85
CA PRO A 143 -13.00 3.30 -20.20
C PRO A 143 -11.60 2.96 -20.69
N GLU A 144 -10.97 1.97 -20.06
CA GLU A 144 -9.75 1.38 -20.58
C GLU A 144 -10.16 0.77 -21.92
N GLU A 145 -9.65 1.32 -23.03
CA GLU A 145 -9.85 0.74 -24.35
C GLU A 145 -9.26 -0.67 -24.26
N THR A 146 -10.14 -1.67 -24.17
CA THR A 146 -9.73 -3.06 -24.28
C THR A 146 -9.09 -3.21 -25.65
N PRO A 147 -7.83 -3.68 -25.76
CA PRO A 147 -7.27 -3.98 -27.06
C PRO A 147 -8.20 -4.98 -27.75
N ASP A 148 -8.76 -4.58 -28.87
CA ASP A 148 -9.60 -5.44 -29.70
C ASP A 148 -8.80 -6.71 -30.01
N GLU A 149 -9.26 -7.86 -29.50
CA GLU A 149 -8.75 -9.16 -29.90
C GLU A 149 -9.24 -9.42 -31.34
N GLU A 150 -8.33 -9.30 -32.31
CA GLU A 150 -8.52 -9.77 -33.70
C GLU A 150 -8.09 -11.23 -33.85
#